data_AF-A0A5K7Z7L0-F1
#
_entry.id   AF-A0A5K7Z7L0-F1
#
_cell.length_a   1.000
_cell.length_b   1.000
_cell.length_c   1.000
_cell.angle_alpha   90.00
_cell.angle_beta   90.00
_cell.angle_gamma   90.00
#
_symmetry.space_group_name_H-M   'P 1'
#
loop_
_entity.id
_entity.type
_entity.pdbx_description
1 polymer ?
#
loop_
_entity_poly.entity_id
_entity_poly.type
_entity_poly.pdbx_seq_one_letter_code
_entity_poly.pdbx_strand_id
1 'polypeptide(L)'
;MDKKANDTFAFDLENRLDDFFSDSLPSQDETSAETPAAAETDLPLKDLKSTILAIDWEITDDALEALISQIDGLSERFKSDKANHTLLRLLKSLAKYIRTHKSNAHPDTIKRVMSVYSTLEESTTNTELNQSEKEKMVLEEVSQFKMLKAQIVESRGPHPASDSSKPSTTGELSGIEAVIRSIDELKSMMAAELGAIRKELGQLRKK
;
A
#
# COMPACT_ATOMS: atom_id res chain seq x y z
N MET A 1 -25.68 9.76 35.20
CA MET A 1 -25.04 8.46 34.92
C MET A 1 -25.28 8.23 33.44
N ASP A 2 -24.33 8.12 32.50
CA ASP A 2 -23.09 7.35 32.48
C ASP A 2 -22.11 7.92 31.41
N LYS A 3 -20.91 8.35 31.81
CA LYS A 3 -19.80 8.73 30.91
C LYS A 3 -18.44 8.39 31.52
N LYS A 4 -18.37 7.36 32.37
CA LYS A 4 -17.18 7.03 33.16
C LYS A 4 -16.46 5.74 32.73
N ALA A 5 -16.91 5.09 31.66
CA ALA A 5 -16.32 3.84 31.19
C ALA A 5 -15.35 3.99 30.01
N ASN A 6 -15.43 5.09 29.24
CA ASN A 6 -14.61 5.26 28.04
C ASN A 6 -13.19 5.79 28.34
N ASP A 7 -13.03 6.56 29.42
CA ASP A 7 -11.70 7.08 29.83
C ASP A 7 -10.83 6.00 30.45
N THR A 8 -11.41 4.99 31.10
CA THR A 8 -10.64 3.89 31.72
C THR A 8 -9.93 3.05 30.66
N PHE A 9 -10.56 2.82 29.50
CA PHE A 9 -9.92 2.09 28.40
C PHE A 9 -8.86 2.92 27.69
N ALA A 10 -9.07 4.22 27.52
CA ALA A 10 -8.09 5.09 26.90
C ALA A 10 -6.82 5.21 27.78
N PHE A 11 -7.00 5.37 29.08
CA PHE A 11 -5.89 5.46 30.04
C PHE A 11 -5.12 4.14 30.18
N ASP A 12 -5.82 2.99 30.18
CA ASP A 12 -5.18 1.67 30.24
C ASP A 12 -4.39 1.36 28.97
N LEU A 13 -4.91 1.76 27.81
CA LEU A 13 -4.20 1.61 26.53
C LEU A 13 -2.92 2.47 26.48
N GLU A 14 -2.99 3.69 27.00
CA GLU A 14 -1.86 4.64 26.99
C GLU A 14 -0.74 4.19 27.95
N ASN A 15 -1.09 3.71 29.15
CA ASN A 15 -0.11 3.10 30.05
C ASN A 15 0.49 1.81 29.50
N ARG A 16 -0.30 0.98 28.81
CA ARG A 16 0.20 -0.28 28.24
C ARG A 16 1.09 -0.05 27.02
N LEU A 17 0.88 1.05 26.28
CA LEU A 17 1.79 1.50 25.22
C LEU A 17 3.10 2.00 25.83
N ASP A 18 3.07 2.81 26.88
CA ASP A 18 4.27 3.32 27.54
C ASP A 18 5.14 2.19 28.13
N ASP A 19 4.50 1.20 28.76
CA ASP A 19 5.17 0.00 29.30
C ASP A 19 5.83 -0.83 28.18
N PHE A 20 5.14 -1.01 27.04
CA PHE A 20 5.65 -1.75 25.88
C PHE A 20 6.84 -1.05 25.20
N PHE A 21 6.86 0.28 25.16
CA PHE A 21 7.98 1.05 24.59
C PHE A 21 9.12 1.28 25.58
N SER A 22 8.86 1.19 26.89
CA SER A 22 9.90 1.28 27.93
C SER A 22 10.67 -0.04 28.14
N ASP A 23 10.06 -1.20 27.85
CA ASP A 23 10.70 -2.53 28.01
C ASP A 23 11.57 -2.96 26.81
N SER A 24 11.75 -2.10 25.80
CA SER A 24 12.62 -2.38 24.63
C SER A 24 13.94 -1.59 24.62
N LEU A 25 14.32 -0.95 25.71
CA LEU A 25 15.67 -0.39 25.87
C LEU A 25 16.35 -1.05 27.08
N PRO A 26 17.30 -1.97 26.89
CA PRO A 26 18.15 -2.38 28.00
C PRO A 26 18.93 -1.16 28.48
N SER A 27 18.75 -0.83 29.75
CA SER A 27 19.61 0.08 30.50
C SER A 27 21.07 -0.30 30.25
N GLN A 28 21.84 0.63 29.69
CA GLN A 28 23.26 0.45 29.47
C GLN A 28 23.99 0.43 30.81
N ASP A 29 24.35 -0.77 31.27
CA ASP A 29 25.51 -1.01 32.13
C ASP A 29 26.00 -2.45 31.89
N GLU A 30 27.05 -2.55 31.06
CA GLU A 30 28.14 -3.53 31.01
C GLU A 30 27.81 -5.02 31.32
N THR A 31 27.89 -5.91 30.33
CA THR A 31 28.90 -7.01 30.25
C THR A 31 28.72 -7.84 28.97
N SER A 32 29.83 -7.99 28.26
CA SER A 32 30.09 -8.68 26.99
C SER A 32 29.44 -10.07 26.80
N ALA A 33 28.77 -10.25 25.66
CA ALA A 33 28.76 -11.50 24.91
C ALA A 33 28.60 -11.18 23.41
N GLU A 34 29.65 -11.47 22.65
CA GLU A 34 29.75 -11.37 21.19
C GLU A 34 28.59 -12.06 20.45
N THR A 35 27.92 -11.34 19.56
CA THR A 35 27.59 -11.79 18.20
C THR A 35 27.25 -10.57 17.36
N PRO A 36 27.66 -10.57 16.09
CA PRO A 36 28.45 -9.49 15.55
C PRO A 36 27.59 -8.28 15.22
N ALA A 37 28.22 -7.11 15.34
CA ALA A 37 27.92 -5.97 14.51
C ALA A 37 27.88 -6.43 13.04
N ALA A 38 26.71 -6.84 12.56
CA ALA A 38 26.36 -6.70 11.17
C ALA A 38 26.22 -5.20 10.96
N ALA A 39 27.38 -4.57 10.76
CA ALA A 39 27.55 -3.40 9.95
C ALA A 39 26.23 -2.67 9.69
N GLU A 40 25.88 -1.74 10.59
CA GLU A 40 25.25 -0.49 10.18
C GLU A 40 26.26 0.26 9.31
N THR A 41 26.73 -0.38 8.24
CA THR A 41 27.29 0.31 7.11
C THR A 41 26.16 1.19 6.63
N ASP A 42 26.52 2.43 6.40
CA ASP A 42 25.81 3.45 5.65
C ASP A 42 25.23 2.87 4.34
N LEU A 43 24.17 2.06 4.46
CA LEU A 43 23.55 1.35 3.37
C LEU A 43 22.85 2.44 2.56
N PRO A 44 23.32 2.73 1.34
CA PRO A 44 22.75 3.81 0.53
C PRO A 44 21.29 3.55 0.16
N LEU A 45 20.76 2.39 0.51
CA LEU A 45 19.40 1.93 0.31
C LEU A 45 18.47 2.20 1.50
N LYS A 46 18.97 2.61 2.68
CA LYS A 46 18.14 2.84 3.88
C LYS A 46 17.08 3.92 3.65
N ASP A 47 17.46 5.03 3.03
CA ASP A 47 16.53 6.11 2.68
C ASP A 47 15.48 5.64 1.65
N LEU A 48 15.91 4.81 0.70
CA LEU A 48 15.06 4.20 -0.30
C LEU A 48 14.01 3.27 0.34
N LYS A 49 14.42 2.45 1.31
CA LYS A 49 13.55 1.58 2.10
C LYS A 49 12.49 2.37 2.87
N SER A 50 12.91 3.40 3.58
CA SER A 50 12.04 4.27 4.36
C SER A 50 10.97 4.91 3.47
N THR A 51 11.37 5.36 2.28
CA THR A 51 10.45 5.99 1.32
C THR A 51 9.47 4.98 0.71
N ILE A 52 9.92 3.76 0.39
CA ILE A 52 9.05 2.68 -0.10
C ILE A 52 8.02 2.28 0.96
N LEU A 53 8.42 2.17 2.23
CA LEU A 53 7.49 1.89 3.32
C LEU A 53 6.46 3.01 3.45
N ALA A 54 6.88 4.28 3.43
CA ALA A 54 5.94 5.40 3.45
C ALA A 54 4.88 5.29 2.34
N ILE A 55 5.27 4.88 1.13
CA ILE A 55 4.35 4.65 -0.01
C ILE A 55 3.39 3.49 0.23
N ASP A 56 3.82 2.44 0.95
CA ASP A 56 2.94 1.31 1.30
C ASP A 56 1.83 1.72 2.27
N TRP A 57 2.14 2.63 3.21
CA TRP A 57 1.16 3.21 4.12
C TRP A 57 0.25 4.24 3.43
N GLU A 58 0.84 5.16 2.67
CA GLU A 58 0.12 6.19 1.95
C GLU A 58 0.82 6.59 0.65
N ILE A 59 0.10 6.54 -0.47
CA ILE A 59 0.62 6.96 -1.77
C ILE A 59 0.51 8.49 -1.90
N THR A 60 1.56 9.21 -1.51
CA THR A 60 1.67 10.66 -1.67
C THR A 60 2.59 11.06 -2.83
N ASP A 61 2.31 12.19 -3.49
CA ASP A 61 3.16 12.72 -4.56
C ASP A 61 4.59 13.00 -4.09
N ASP A 62 4.74 13.59 -2.90
CA ASP A 62 6.03 13.93 -2.32
C ASP A 62 6.89 12.69 -2.06
N ALA A 63 6.28 11.60 -1.56
CA ALA A 63 6.96 10.33 -1.33
C ALA A 63 7.42 9.69 -2.66
N LEU A 64 6.61 9.79 -3.72
CA LEU A 64 6.98 9.29 -5.05
C LEU A 64 8.06 10.13 -5.72
N GLU A 65 8.06 11.44 -5.52
CA GLU A 65 9.11 12.34 -5.99
C GLU A 65 10.44 12.07 -5.28
N ALA A 66 10.40 11.92 -3.96
CA ALA A 66 11.55 11.53 -3.15
C ALA A 66 12.11 10.16 -3.60
N LEU A 67 11.24 9.18 -3.84
CA LEU A 67 11.63 7.85 -4.33
C LEU A 67 12.38 7.95 -5.67
N ILE A 68 11.83 8.70 -6.63
CA ILE A 68 12.46 8.87 -7.95
C ILE A 68 13.81 9.58 -7.83
N SER A 69 13.91 10.61 -6.98
CA SER A 69 15.15 11.36 -6.74
C SER A 69 16.24 10.47 -6.12
N GLN A 70 15.89 9.66 -5.12
CA GLN A 70 16.81 8.72 -4.49
C GLN A 70 17.29 7.66 -5.48
N ILE A 71 16.39 7.11 -6.32
CA ILE A 71 16.76 6.16 -7.37
C ILE A 71 17.75 6.78 -8.37
N ASP A 72 17.59 8.06 -8.71
CA ASP A 72 18.49 8.75 -9.63
C ASP A 72 19.88 8.96 -9.03
N GLY A 73 19.97 9.34 -7.74
CA GLY A 73 21.24 9.40 -7.02
C GLY A 73 21.93 8.04 -6.93
N LEU A 74 21.18 6.98 -6.65
CA LEU A 74 21.70 5.61 -6.57
C LEU A 74 22.13 5.09 -7.95
N SER A 75 21.40 5.44 -9.01
CA SER A 75 21.74 5.06 -10.38
C SER A 75 23.11 5.57 -10.80
N GLU A 76 23.53 6.72 -10.27
CA GLU A 76 24.87 7.26 -10.47
C GLU A 76 25.95 6.52 -9.68
N ARG A 77 25.64 6.13 -8.44
CA ARG A 77 26.54 5.38 -7.55
C ARG A 77 26.77 3.93 -8.03
N PHE A 78 25.75 3.29 -8.62
CA PHE A 78 25.80 1.90 -9.09
C PHE A 78 26.08 1.73 -10.59
N LYS A 79 26.64 2.74 -11.28
CA LYS A 79 26.96 2.68 -12.72
C LYS A 79 27.83 1.48 -13.13
N SER A 80 28.65 0.97 -12.21
CA SER A 80 29.57 -0.15 -12.46
C SER A 80 28.88 -1.52 -12.50
N ASP A 81 27.70 -1.65 -11.88
CA ASP A 81 26.96 -2.92 -11.80
C ASP A 81 25.69 -2.87 -12.67
N LYS A 82 25.73 -3.61 -13.79
CA LYS A 82 24.62 -3.68 -14.75
C LYS A 82 23.35 -4.28 -14.15
N ALA A 83 23.46 -5.21 -13.21
CA ALA A 83 22.32 -5.86 -12.57
C ALA A 83 21.59 -4.83 -11.68
N ASN A 84 22.32 -4.18 -10.79
CA ASN A 84 21.77 -3.16 -9.89
C ASN A 84 21.20 -1.97 -10.65
N HIS A 85 21.88 -1.53 -11.71
CA HIS A 85 21.38 -0.44 -12.55
C HIS A 85 20.09 -0.82 -13.29
N THR A 86 19.91 -2.10 -13.63
CA THR A 86 18.66 -2.60 -14.21
C THR A 86 17.54 -2.59 -13.18
N LEU A 87 17.78 -3.10 -11.96
CA LEU A 87 16.79 -3.07 -10.87
C LEU A 87 16.34 -1.64 -10.54
N LEU A 88 17.28 -0.69 -10.44
CA LEU A 88 16.97 0.73 -10.25
C LEU A 88 16.11 1.30 -11.38
N ARG A 89 16.36 0.91 -12.63
CA ARG A 89 15.53 1.32 -13.77
C ARG A 89 14.11 0.75 -13.68
N LEU A 90 13.94 -0.49 -13.20
CA LEU A 90 12.63 -1.07 -12.91
C LEU A 90 11.91 -0.31 -11.79
N LEU A 91 12.59 -0.02 -10.68
CA LEU A 91 12.01 0.78 -9.60
C LEU A 91 11.55 2.15 -10.11
N LYS A 92 12.36 2.82 -10.94
CA LYS A 92 11.99 4.11 -11.52
C LYS A 92 10.75 4.02 -12.41
N SER A 93 10.61 2.96 -13.21
CA SER A 93 9.44 2.80 -14.08
C SER A 93 8.17 2.51 -13.29
N LEU A 94 8.26 1.70 -12.24
CA LEU A 94 7.16 1.42 -11.31
C LEU A 94 6.75 2.68 -10.53
N ALA A 95 7.72 3.42 -9.96
CA ALA A 95 7.46 4.67 -9.26
C ALA A 95 6.75 5.70 -10.14
N LYS A 96 7.18 5.85 -11.41
CA LYS A 96 6.50 6.72 -12.39
C LYS A 96 5.09 6.25 -12.73
N TYR A 97 4.88 4.94 -12.83
CA TYR A 97 3.54 4.39 -13.06
C TYR A 97 2.61 4.70 -11.88
N ILE A 98 3.08 4.49 -10.64
CA ILE A 98 2.34 4.84 -9.43
C ILE A 98 2.08 6.35 -9.38
N ARG A 99 3.03 7.21 -9.73
CA ARG A 99 2.80 8.67 -9.79
C ARG A 99 1.73 9.07 -10.80
N THR A 100 1.68 8.40 -11.94
CA THR A 100 0.71 8.70 -13.01
C THR A 100 -0.69 8.20 -12.66
N HIS A 101 -0.80 7.08 -11.95
CA HIS A 101 -2.08 6.42 -11.66
C HIS A 101 -2.58 6.59 -10.23
N LYS A 102 -1.70 6.95 -9.29
CA LYS A 102 -1.95 7.17 -7.86
C LYS A 102 -2.84 6.08 -7.27
N SER A 103 -4.02 6.46 -6.79
CA SER A 103 -5.06 5.60 -6.22
C SER A 103 -5.60 4.54 -7.18
N ASN A 104 -5.45 4.73 -8.49
CA ASN A 104 -5.85 3.79 -9.54
C ASN A 104 -4.68 2.89 -10.01
N ALA A 105 -3.52 2.94 -9.34
CA ALA A 105 -2.44 2.01 -9.62
C ALA A 105 -2.88 0.58 -9.28
N HIS A 106 -2.43 -0.40 -10.07
CA HIS A 106 -2.76 -1.80 -9.80
C HIS A 106 -2.17 -2.20 -8.43
N PRO A 107 -2.92 -2.87 -7.53
CA PRO A 107 -2.46 -3.16 -6.17
C PRO A 107 -1.14 -3.97 -6.15
N ASP A 108 -0.92 -4.82 -7.15
CA ASP A 108 0.33 -5.57 -7.25
C ASP A 108 1.55 -4.74 -7.69
N THR A 109 1.35 -3.49 -8.10
CA THR A 109 2.47 -2.59 -8.46
C THR A 109 3.34 -2.28 -7.23
N ILE A 110 2.73 -1.99 -6.08
CA ILE A 110 3.46 -1.66 -4.85
C ILE A 110 4.21 -2.90 -4.35
N LYS A 111 3.53 -4.07 -4.35
CA LYS A 111 4.18 -5.36 -4.06
C LYS A 111 5.39 -5.59 -4.96
N ARG A 112 5.29 -5.21 -6.23
CA ARG A 112 6.40 -5.33 -7.18
C ARG A 112 7.55 -4.38 -6.86
N VAL A 113 7.27 -3.14 -6.46
CA VAL A 113 8.29 -2.19 -5.99
C VAL A 113 9.06 -2.78 -4.81
N MET A 114 8.37 -3.36 -3.83
CA MET A 114 9.03 -4.01 -2.69
C MET A 114 9.89 -5.20 -3.12
N SER A 115 9.37 -6.07 -4.00
CA SER A 115 10.12 -7.23 -4.53
C SER A 115 11.43 -6.81 -5.21
N VAL A 116 11.37 -5.83 -6.11
CA VAL A 116 12.56 -5.32 -6.82
C VAL A 116 13.54 -4.67 -5.84
N TYR A 117 13.04 -3.95 -4.83
CA TYR A 117 13.89 -3.38 -3.78
C TYR A 117 14.60 -4.47 -2.97
N SER A 118 13.89 -5.51 -2.53
CA SER A 118 14.50 -6.61 -1.76
C SER A 118 15.60 -7.31 -2.56
N THR A 119 15.37 -7.55 -3.86
CA THR A 119 16.41 -8.10 -4.75
C THR A 119 17.63 -7.18 -4.88
N LEU A 120 17.43 -5.86 -4.90
CA LEU A 120 18.52 -4.88 -4.93
C LEU A 120 19.29 -4.81 -3.61
N GLU A 121 18.58 -4.89 -2.47
CA GLU A 121 19.18 -4.95 -1.13
C GLU A 121 20.02 -6.22 -1.00
N GLU A 122 19.48 -7.37 -1.44
CA GLU A 122 20.18 -8.65 -1.44
C GLU A 122 21.40 -8.64 -2.36
N SER A 123 21.29 -8.10 -3.58
CA SER A 123 22.42 -8.04 -4.53
C SER A 123 23.55 -7.11 -4.09
N THR A 124 23.24 -6.11 -3.27
CA THR A 124 24.19 -5.13 -2.72
C THR A 124 24.83 -5.64 -1.42
N THR A 125 24.06 -6.34 -0.58
CA THR A 125 24.51 -6.87 0.71
C THR A 125 25.30 -8.17 0.54
N ASN A 126 24.83 -9.07 -0.32
CA ASN A 126 25.53 -10.33 -0.61
C ASN A 126 26.59 -10.14 -1.70
N THR A 127 27.82 -9.84 -1.27
CA THR A 127 29.00 -9.74 -2.16
C THR A 127 29.44 -11.12 -2.69
N GLU A 128 28.98 -12.22 -2.06
CA GLU A 128 29.28 -13.59 -2.48
C GLU A 128 28.37 -14.11 -3.62
N LEU A 129 27.31 -13.38 -3.99
CA LEU A 129 26.46 -13.76 -5.11
C LEU A 129 27.22 -13.69 -6.43
N ASN A 130 27.25 -14.81 -7.15
CA ASN A 130 27.88 -14.85 -8.46
C ASN A 130 27.09 -13.97 -9.44
N GLN A 131 27.80 -13.37 -10.40
CA GLN A 131 27.18 -12.52 -11.42
C GLN A 131 26.02 -13.21 -12.16
N SER A 132 26.12 -14.51 -12.38
CA SER A 132 25.07 -15.35 -12.98
C SER A 132 23.79 -15.41 -12.14
N GLU A 133 23.92 -15.47 -10.82
CA GLU A 133 22.77 -15.51 -9.89
C GLU A 133 22.08 -14.15 -9.85
N LYS A 134 22.87 -13.05 -9.79
CA LYS A 134 22.34 -11.68 -9.89
C LYS A 134 21.57 -11.47 -11.19
N GLU A 135 22.12 -11.92 -12.33
CA GLU A 135 21.44 -11.82 -13.63
C GLU A 135 20.15 -12.63 -13.68
N LYS A 136 20.13 -13.84 -13.10
CA LYS A 136 18.91 -14.66 -13.00
C LYS A 136 17.82 -13.96 -12.19
N MET A 137 18.16 -13.39 -11.04
CA MET A 137 17.22 -12.62 -10.22
C MET A 137 16.67 -11.41 -10.99
N VAL A 138 17.54 -10.67 -11.69
CA VAL A 138 17.12 -9.54 -12.53
C VAL A 138 16.18 -10.00 -13.65
N LEU A 139 16.46 -11.14 -14.30
CA LEU A 139 15.61 -11.67 -15.37
C LEU A 139 14.22 -12.07 -14.86
N GLU A 140 14.15 -12.70 -13.69
CA GLU A 140 12.89 -13.00 -13.00
C GLU A 140 12.15 -11.70 -12.66
N GLU A 141 12.88 -10.69 -12.17
CA GLU A 141 12.30 -9.39 -11.86
C GLU A 141 11.78 -8.64 -13.11
N VAL A 142 12.47 -8.77 -14.24
CA VAL A 142 12.01 -8.27 -15.54
C VAL A 142 10.80 -9.04 -16.05
N SER A 143 10.76 -10.36 -15.83
CA SER A 143 9.66 -11.22 -16.29
C SER A 143 8.35 -10.85 -15.62
N GLN A 144 8.28 -10.79 -14.29
CA GLN A 144 6.99 -10.44 -13.66
C GLN A 144 6.65 -8.96 -13.85
N PHE A 145 7.63 -8.07 -14.06
CA PHE A 145 7.33 -6.70 -14.49
C PHE A 145 6.60 -6.69 -15.85
N LYS A 146 7.04 -7.52 -16.80
CA LYS A 146 6.37 -7.68 -18.10
C LYS A 146 4.99 -8.31 -17.94
N MET A 147 4.83 -9.31 -17.07
CA MET A 147 3.52 -9.90 -16.78
C MET A 147 2.55 -8.89 -16.17
N LEU A 148 3.00 -8.12 -15.17
CA LEU A 148 2.22 -7.04 -14.57
C LEU A 148 1.84 -6.00 -15.62
N LYS A 149 2.79 -5.60 -16.50
CA LYS A 149 2.49 -4.70 -17.61
C LYS A 149 1.44 -5.27 -18.56
N ALA A 150 1.51 -6.56 -18.88
CA ALA A 150 0.52 -7.22 -19.72
C ALA A 150 -0.87 -7.22 -19.04
N GLN A 151 -0.95 -7.55 -17.75
CA GLN A 151 -2.19 -7.50 -16.96
C GLN A 151 -2.78 -6.08 -16.90
N ILE A 152 -1.93 -5.06 -16.75
CA ILE A 152 -2.36 -3.65 -16.78
C ILE A 152 -2.88 -3.24 -18.17
N VAL A 153 -2.30 -3.76 -19.25
CA VAL A 153 -2.75 -3.48 -20.63
C VAL A 153 -4.01 -4.27 -20.97
N GLU A 154 -4.12 -5.53 -20.55
CA GLU A 154 -5.28 -6.38 -20.79
C GLU A 154 -6.50 -5.91 -20.00
N SER A 155 -6.30 -5.43 -18.77
CA SER A 155 -7.34 -4.72 -18.01
C SER A 155 -7.71 -3.35 -18.61
N ARG A 156 -6.93 -2.84 -19.58
CA ARG A 156 -7.22 -1.60 -20.35
C ARG A 156 -7.63 -1.85 -21.81
N GLY A 157 -7.55 -3.08 -22.30
CA GLY A 157 -7.96 -3.45 -23.65
C GLY A 157 -9.49 -3.46 -23.77
N PRO A 158 -10.06 -3.12 -24.93
CA PRO A 158 -11.51 -3.20 -25.11
C PRO A 158 -11.89 -4.67 -24.94
N HIS A 159 -12.78 -4.97 -23.99
CA HIS A 159 -13.38 -6.29 -23.81
C HIS A 159 -13.63 -6.96 -25.17
N PRO A 160 -12.87 -8.03 -25.54
CA PRO A 160 -13.33 -8.91 -26.59
C PRO A 160 -14.44 -9.75 -25.97
N ALA A 161 -15.65 -9.55 -26.47
CA ALA A 161 -16.78 -10.42 -26.21
C ALA A 161 -16.37 -11.88 -26.52
N SER A 162 -16.43 -12.74 -25.51
CA SER A 162 -16.72 -14.16 -25.69
C SER A 162 -17.66 -14.58 -24.57
N ASP A 163 -18.94 -14.70 -24.95
CA ASP A 163 -19.99 -15.44 -24.26
C ASP A 163 -19.42 -16.65 -23.50
N SER A 164 -19.67 -16.82 -22.20
CA SER A 164 -21.00 -17.10 -21.64
C SER A 164 -20.97 -16.72 -20.16
N SER A 165 -21.76 -15.78 -19.64
CA SER A 165 -23.21 -15.91 -19.54
C SER A 165 -23.84 -14.63 -18.98
N LYS A 166 -24.94 -14.25 -19.64
CA LYS A 166 -25.98 -13.27 -19.26
C LYS A 166 -25.70 -11.76 -19.44
N PRO A 167 -26.73 -11.03 -19.91
CA PRO A 167 -26.55 -9.81 -20.70
C PRO A 167 -26.45 -8.60 -19.78
N SER A 168 -25.48 -7.71 -20.00
CA SER A 168 -25.50 -6.35 -19.43
C SER A 168 -24.56 -5.43 -20.20
N THR A 169 -24.99 -4.99 -21.39
CA THR A 169 -24.48 -3.74 -21.95
C THR A 169 -25.66 -2.88 -22.37
N THR A 170 -26.27 -2.23 -21.37
CA THR A 170 -26.91 -0.90 -21.50
C THR A 170 -26.88 -0.17 -20.14
N GLY A 171 -26.02 -0.57 -19.20
CA GLY A 171 -26.31 -0.43 -17.78
C GLY A 171 -25.67 0.73 -17.00
N GLU A 172 -24.74 1.51 -17.53
CA GLU A 172 -24.07 2.54 -16.69
C GLU A 172 -24.98 3.71 -16.32
N LEU A 173 -25.98 4.03 -17.16
CA LEU A 173 -27.05 4.95 -16.78
C LEU A 173 -28.10 4.26 -15.88
N SER A 174 -28.30 2.95 -16.04
CA SER A 174 -29.25 2.16 -15.24
C SER A 174 -28.75 1.87 -13.82
N GLY A 175 -27.44 1.73 -13.60
CA GLY A 175 -26.86 1.51 -12.27
C GLY A 175 -26.99 2.74 -11.38
N ILE A 176 -26.69 3.92 -11.93
CA ILE A 176 -26.87 5.19 -11.22
C ILE A 176 -28.37 5.49 -11.02
N GLU A 177 -29.23 5.27 -12.01
CA GLU A 177 -30.69 5.41 -11.83
C GLU A 177 -31.27 4.39 -10.84
N ALA A 178 -30.77 3.16 -10.80
CA ALA A 178 -31.18 2.14 -9.84
C ALA A 178 -30.77 2.53 -8.41
N VAL A 179 -29.55 3.04 -8.23
CA VAL A 179 -29.09 3.57 -6.94
C VAL A 179 -29.93 4.76 -6.51
N ILE A 180 -30.23 5.71 -7.40
CA ILE A 180 -31.09 6.87 -7.10
C ILE A 180 -32.50 6.39 -6.71
N ARG A 181 -33.06 5.42 -7.43
CA ARG A 181 -34.38 4.86 -7.12
C ARG A 181 -34.41 4.14 -5.77
N SER A 182 -33.36 3.39 -5.44
CA SER A 182 -33.23 2.75 -4.12
C SER A 182 -33.09 3.77 -2.99
N ILE A 183 -32.40 4.89 -3.23
CA ILE A 183 -32.29 5.99 -2.25
C ILE A 183 -33.66 6.65 -2.02
N ASP A 184 -34.42 6.92 -3.09
CA ASP A 184 -35.75 7.52 -2.96
C ASP A 184 -36.77 6.58 -2.31
N GLU A 185 -36.71 5.28 -2.59
CA GLU A 185 -37.55 4.28 -1.95
C GLU A 185 -37.23 4.17 -0.46
N LEU A 186 -35.95 4.14 -0.08
CA LEU A 186 -35.52 4.14 1.31
C LEU A 186 -35.95 5.42 2.04
N LYS A 187 -35.86 6.57 1.37
CA LYS A 187 -36.32 7.87 1.91
C LYS A 187 -37.83 7.89 2.14
N SER A 188 -38.61 7.30 1.22
CA SER A 188 -40.06 7.17 1.37
C SER A 188 -40.44 6.24 2.52
N MET A 189 -39.73 5.12 2.69
CA MET A 189 -39.94 4.21 3.82
C MET A 189 -39.61 4.90 5.15
N MET A 190 -38.48 5.59 5.24
CA MET A 190 -38.12 6.33 6.45
C MET A 190 -39.11 7.45 6.79
N ALA A 191 -39.64 8.17 5.79
CA ALA A 191 -40.65 9.20 6.02
C ALA A 191 -41.98 8.63 6.53
N ALA A 192 -42.37 7.45 6.04
CA ALA A 192 -43.56 6.74 6.50
C ALA A 192 -43.40 6.25 7.95
N GLU A 193 -42.26 5.62 8.27
CA GLU A 193 -41.93 5.15 9.62
C GLU A 193 -41.82 6.32 10.62
N LEU A 194 -41.10 7.39 10.27
CA LEU A 194 -41.01 8.59 11.11
C LEU A 194 -42.38 9.27 11.30
N GLY A 195 -43.24 9.25 10.29
CA GLY A 195 -44.61 9.74 10.37
C GLY A 195 -45.47 8.90 11.32
N ALA A 196 -45.35 7.57 11.24
CA ALA A 196 -46.04 6.65 12.13
C ALA A 196 -45.58 6.82 13.59
N ILE A 197 -44.27 6.89 13.81
CA ILE A 197 -43.66 7.14 15.13
C ILE A 197 -44.13 8.49 15.68
N ARG A 198 -44.14 9.57 14.88
CA ARG A 198 -44.61 10.89 15.30
C ARG A 198 -46.10 10.89 15.68
N LYS A 199 -46.91 10.10 14.97
CA LYS A 199 -48.35 9.96 15.23
C LYS A 199 -48.61 9.17 16.52
N GLU A 200 -47.86 8.09 16.77
CA GLU A 200 -47.91 7.38 18.06
C GLU A 200 -47.46 8.26 19.23
N LEU A 201 -46.34 8.99 19.08
CA LEU A 201 -45.83 9.88 20.12
C LEU A 201 -46.80 11.03 20.42
N GLY A 202 -47.54 11.50 19.41
CA GLY A 202 -48.63 12.48 19.57
C GLY A 202 -49.89 11.92 20.25
N GLN A 203 -50.16 10.63 20.12
CA GLN A 203 -51.26 9.94 20.81
C GLN A 203 -50.90 9.64 22.27
N LEU A 204 -49.65 9.29 22.56
CA LEU A 204 -49.15 9.14 23.94
C LEU A 204 -49.15 10.46 24.72
N ARG A 205 -49.03 11.61 24.04
CA ARG A 205 -49.00 12.93 24.69
C ARG A 205 -50.38 13.57 24.91
N LYS A 206 -51.45 12.92 24.43
CA LYS A 206 -52.86 13.37 24.59
C LYS A 206 -53.68 12.51 25.55
N LYS A 207 -53.03 11.56 26.22
CA LYS A 207 -53.61 10.72 27.28
C LYS A 207 -52.95 11.09 28.60
#